data_AF-A0AA88U7Q4-F1
#
_entry.id   AF-A0AA88U7Q4-F1
#
_cell.length_a   1.000
_cell.length_b   1.000
_cell.length_c   1.000
_cell.angle_alpha   90.00
_cell.angle_beta   90.00
_cell.angle_gamma   90.00
#
_symmetry.space_group_name_H-M   'P 1'
#
loop_
_entity.id
_entity.type
_entity.pdbx_description
1 polymer ?
#
loop_
_entity_poly.entity_id
_entity_poly.type
_entity_poly.pdbx_seq_one_letter_code
_entity_poly.pdbx_strand_id
1 'polypeptide(L)'
;PLYIAAPTVIPSKMASIKVLAESPNLLGSIPSDYAYSMNHYTPLDSDQEDSIPIIDYSLLTSGTPDQRSKVIDELGKACEEWGFFLLVNHGVPETLIDKVFDASNEFFNLSEEEKQNFDGNNALDPIRCGTSFHNARMGKILLWRDYLKQTFIRVLRTDTHSGEGVA
;
A
#
# COMPACT_ATOMS: atom_id res chain seq x y z
N PRO A 1 -18.50 11.86 50.23
CA PRO A 1 -17.24 11.56 49.54
C PRO A 1 -17.51 11.29 48.05
N LEU A 2 -17.26 12.30 47.20
CA LEU A 2 -17.33 12.13 45.75
C LEU A 2 -16.20 11.20 45.30
N TYR A 3 -16.57 10.07 44.70
CA TYR A 3 -15.64 9.21 43.97
C TYR A 3 -15.20 9.97 42.71
N ILE A 4 -13.96 10.47 42.71
CA ILE A 4 -13.31 10.95 41.49
C ILE A 4 -12.90 9.70 40.72
N ALA A 5 -13.59 9.42 39.62
CA ALA A 5 -13.17 8.40 38.67
C ALA A 5 -11.77 8.77 38.17
N ALA A 6 -10.82 7.83 38.26
CA ALA A 6 -9.49 8.00 37.70
C ALA A 6 -9.62 8.34 36.21
N PRO A 7 -8.75 9.22 35.68
CA PRO A 7 -8.77 9.56 34.26
C PRO A 7 -8.58 8.27 33.45
N THR A 8 -9.52 8.03 32.54
CA THR A 8 -9.46 6.96 31.56
C THR A 8 -8.14 7.11 30.80
N VAL A 9 -7.19 6.20 31.05
CA VAL A 9 -5.94 6.12 30.29
C VAL A 9 -6.35 5.90 28.84
N ILE A 10 -6.17 6.94 28.02
CA ILE A 10 -6.27 6.83 26.57
C ILE A 10 -5.31 5.71 26.18
N PRO A 11 -5.75 4.65 25.46
CA PRO A 11 -4.86 3.56 25.10
C PRO A 11 -3.60 4.15 24.47
N SER A 12 -2.43 3.79 25.01
CA SER A 12 -1.15 4.11 24.38
C SER A 12 -1.26 3.71 22.91
N LYS A 13 -1.02 4.68 22.02
CA LYS A 13 -0.99 4.46 20.58
C LYS A 13 -0.29 3.15 20.26
N MET A 14 -0.92 2.32 19.43
CA MET A 14 -0.42 0.99 19.07
C MET A 14 1.04 1.10 18.59
N ALA A 15 1.91 0.26 19.15
CA ALA A 15 3.29 0.16 18.68
C ALA A 15 3.32 -0.31 17.22
N SER A 16 4.31 0.14 16.45
CA SER A 16 4.52 -0.35 15.08
C SER A 16 4.71 -1.86 15.06
N ILE A 17 4.29 -2.52 13.97
CA ILE A 17 4.47 -3.96 13.80
C ILE A 17 5.96 -4.30 13.76
N LYS A 18 6.81 -3.43 13.22
CA LYS A 18 8.27 -3.55 13.28
C LYS A 18 8.78 -3.63 14.71
N VAL A 19 8.35 -2.73 15.60
CA VAL A 19 8.74 -2.76 17.01
C VAL A 19 8.22 -4.02 17.71
N LEU A 20 6.99 -4.45 17.40
CA LEU A 20 6.48 -5.72 17.91
C LEU A 20 7.35 -6.88 17.45
N ALA A 21 7.64 -6.98 16.13
CA ALA A 21 8.44 -8.01 15.47
C ALA A 21 9.87 -8.11 16.03
N GLU A 22 10.48 -6.98 16.34
CA GLU A 22 11.84 -6.88 16.91
C GLU A 22 11.86 -7.08 18.44
N SER A 23 10.70 -7.13 19.09
CA SER A 23 10.63 -7.29 20.54
C SER A 23 10.93 -8.73 20.97
N PRO A 24 11.70 -8.92 22.06
CA PRO A 24 11.99 -10.25 22.60
C PRO A 24 10.73 -10.98 23.13
N ASN A 25 9.61 -10.26 23.31
CA ASN A 25 8.35 -10.80 23.84
C ASN A 25 7.52 -11.55 22.79
N LEU A 26 7.89 -11.52 21.50
CA LEU A 26 7.19 -12.26 20.44
C LEU A 26 7.55 -13.75 20.35
N LEU A 27 8.46 -14.23 21.20
CA LEU A 27 9.01 -15.60 21.18
C LEU A 27 7.98 -16.72 21.42
N GLY A 28 6.75 -16.41 21.83
CA GLY A 28 5.72 -17.41 22.17
C GLY A 28 4.57 -17.57 21.18
N SER A 29 4.03 -16.47 20.65
CA SER A 29 2.86 -16.49 19.75
C SER A 29 2.52 -15.08 19.24
N ILE A 30 1.97 -14.99 18.03
CA ILE A 30 1.38 -13.76 17.48
C ILE A 30 0.15 -13.35 18.33
N PRO A 31 -0.02 -12.06 18.70
CA PRO A 31 -1.19 -11.62 19.45
C PRO A 31 -2.51 -11.92 18.71
N SER A 32 -3.56 -12.26 19.45
CA SER A 32 -4.86 -12.66 18.88
C SER A 32 -5.50 -11.62 17.98
N ASP A 33 -5.19 -10.33 18.19
CA ASP A 33 -5.70 -9.25 17.34
C ASP A 33 -5.18 -9.34 15.90
N TYR A 34 -4.08 -10.07 15.65
CA TYR A 34 -3.52 -10.33 14.31
C TYR A 34 -3.74 -11.78 13.84
N ALA A 35 -4.30 -12.64 14.70
CA ALA A 35 -4.48 -14.05 14.40
C ALA A 35 -5.77 -14.25 13.59
N TYR A 36 -5.62 -14.68 12.34
CA TYR A 36 -6.74 -15.04 11.48
C TYR A 36 -7.09 -16.52 11.64
N SER A 37 -8.25 -16.82 12.23
CA SER A 37 -8.78 -18.18 12.31
C SER A 37 -9.65 -18.46 11.08
N MET A 38 -9.09 -19.16 10.09
CA MET A 38 -9.80 -19.57 8.89
C MET A 38 -10.59 -20.85 9.17
N ASN A 39 -11.90 -20.75 9.43
CA ASN A 39 -12.74 -21.92 9.72
C ASN A 39 -13.24 -22.69 8.49
N HIS A 40 -12.78 -22.38 7.27
CA HIS A 40 -13.16 -23.11 6.05
C HIS A 40 -11.99 -23.20 5.07
N TYR A 41 -11.05 -24.11 5.31
CA TYR A 41 -10.24 -24.65 4.22
C TYR A 41 -11.08 -25.71 3.50
N THR A 42 -11.84 -25.30 2.49
CA THR A 42 -12.16 -26.23 1.40
C THR A 42 -10.84 -26.50 0.68
N PRO A 43 -10.37 -27.75 0.59
CA PRO A 43 -9.26 -28.08 -0.28
C PRO A 43 -9.59 -27.54 -1.67
N LEU A 44 -8.80 -26.59 -2.15
CA LEU A 44 -8.85 -26.23 -3.55
C LEU A 44 -8.40 -27.49 -4.28
N ASP A 45 -9.32 -28.13 -4.99
CA ASP A 45 -9.00 -29.26 -5.86
C ASP A 45 -7.78 -28.87 -6.69
N SER A 46 -6.73 -29.68 -6.58
CA SER A 46 -5.65 -29.67 -7.55
C SER A 46 -6.27 -29.87 -8.91
N ASP A 47 -6.07 -28.94 -9.85
CA ASP A 47 -5.73 -29.22 -11.25
C ASP A 47 -5.63 -27.91 -12.05
N GLN A 48 -4.48 -27.76 -12.73
CA GLN A 48 -3.98 -26.60 -13.50
C GLN A 48 -3.46 -25.40 -12.69
N GLU A 49 -2.13 -25.35 -12.56
CA GLU A 49 -1.39 -24.19 -12.08
C GLU A 49 -1.35 -23.14 -13.20
N ASP A 50 -2.46 -22.44 -13.41
CA ASP A 50 -2.48 -21.31 -14.32
C ASP A 50 -1.53 -20.23 -13.78
N SER A 51 -0.50 -19.91 -14.54
CA SER A 51 0.48 -18.89 -14.17
C SER A 51 -0.08 -17.49 -14.41
N ILE A 52 0.18 -16.56 -13.49
CA ILE A 52 -0.19 -15.14 -13.63
C ILE A 52 0.31 -14.61 -14.99
N PRO A 53 -0.55 -13.96 -15.81
CA PRO A 53 -0.14 -13.44 -17.10
C PRO A 53 1.04 -12.46 -17.00
N ILE A 54 2.01 -12.59 -17.90
CA ILE A 54 3.17 -11.68 -18.01
C ILE A 54 3.04 -10.88 -19.30
N ILE A 55 3.05 -9.55 -19.20
CA ILE A 55 2.93 -8.62 -20.32
C ILE A 55 4.30 -7.95 -20.55
N ASP A 56 4.84 -8.07 -21.77
CA ASP A 56 6.05 -7.35 -22.18
C ASP A 56 5.71 -5.96 -22.70
N TYR A 57 6.01 -4.94 -21.90
CA TYR A 57 5.72 -3.55 -22.23
C TYR A 57 6.54 -3.01 -23.41
N SER A 58 7.73 -3.57 -23.65
CA SER A 58 8.60 -3.12 -24.75
C SER A 58 7.96 -3.37 -26.12
N LEU A 59 7.12 -4.39 -26.24
CA LEU A 59 6.37 -4.70 -27.47
C LEU A 59 5.26 -3.68 -27.76
N LEU A 60 4.74 -3.00 -26.73
CA LEU A 60 3.77 -1.92 -26.91
C LEU A 60 4.42 -0.63 -27.44
N THR A 61 5.66 -0.36 -27.02
CA THR A 61 6.35 0.90 -27.32
C THR A 61 7.28 0.81 -28.53
N SER A 62 7.90 -0.35 -28.74
CA SER A 62 8.99 -0.57 -29.71
C SER A 62 8.77 -1.77 -30.63
N GLY A 63 7.66 -2.51 -30.47
CA GLY A 63 7.32 -3.66 -31.32
C GLY A 63 6.78 -3.29 -32.70
N THR A 64 6.74 -4.27 -33.61
CA THR A 64 6.04 -4.14 -34.90
C THR A 64 4.53 -3.97 -34.69
N PRO A 65 3.77 -3.49 -35.69
CA PRO A 65 2.31 -3.39 -35.59
C PRO A 65 1.63 -4.69 -35.16
N ASP A 66 2.07 -5.84 -35.70
CA ASP A 66 1.50 -7.15 -35.35
C ASP A 66 1.84 -7.58 -33.91
N GLN A 67 3.08 -7.35 -33.48
CA GLN A 67 3.49 -7.63 -32.09
C GLN A 67 2.69 -6.79 -31.10
N ARG A 68 2.55 -5.49 -31.40
CA ARG A 68 1.77 -4.58 -30.56
C ARG A 68 0.30 -4.98 -30.50
N SER A 69 -0.30 -5.37 -31.64
CA SER A 69 -1.69 -5.85 -31.67
C SER A 69 -1.87 -7.08 -30.78
N LYS A 70 -0.97 -8.06 -30.89
CA LYS A 70 -1.01 -9.28 -30.09
C LYS A 70 -0.92 -8.99 -28.58
N VAL A 71 -0.02 -8.09 -28.16
CA VAL A 71 0.16 -7.75 -26.75
C VAL A 71 -0.99 -6.93 -26.19
N ILE A 72 -1.66 -6.12 -27.02
CA ILE A 72 -2.91 -5.45 -26.64
C ILE A 72 -4.01 -6.49 -26.36
N ASP A 73 -4.14 -7.50 -27.21
CA ASP A 73 -5.12 -8.58 -27.01
C ASP A 73 -4.79 -9.40 -25.74
N GLU A 74 -3.53 -9.72 -25.50
CA GLU A 74 -3.06 -10.40 -24.28
C GLU A 74 -3.34 -9.57 -23.02
N LEU A 75 -3.06 -8.27 -23.06
CA LEU A 75 -3.36 -7.35 -21.97
C LEU A 75 -4.86 -7.28 -21.69
N GLY A 76 -5.69 -7.23 -22.74
CA GLY A 76 -7.15 -7.25 -22.63
C GLY A 76 -7.64 -8.51 -21.93
N LYS A 77 -7.18 -9.69 -22.36
CA LYS A 77 -7.51 -10.97 -21.73
C LYS A 77 -7.05 -11.05 -20.28
N ALA A 78 -5.84 -10.59 -19.98
CA ALA A 78 -5.37 -10.56 -18.59
C ALA A 78 -6.26 -9.66 -17.71
N CYS A 79 -6.72 -8.52 -18.22
CA CYS A 79 -7.65 -7.66 -17.49
C CYS A 79 -9.03 -8.32 -17.29
N GLU A 80 -9.56 -9.01 -18.30
CA GLU A 80 -10.90 -9.61 -18.28
C GLU A 80 -10.96 -10.90 -17.45
N GLU A 81 -10.00 -11.80 -17.65
CA GLU A 81 -10.00 -13.14 -17.06
C GLU A 81 -9.37 -13.16 -15.66
N TRP A 82 -8.33 -12.35 -15.43
CA TRP A 82 -7.57 -12.34 -14.17
C TRP A 82 -7.83 -11.09 -13.32
N GLY A 83 -7.99 -9.93 -13.95
CA GLY A 83 -8.03 -8.63 -13.27
C GLY A 83 -6.67 -8.13 -12.78
N PHE A 84 -5.58 -8.88 -13.02
CA PHE A 84 -4.21 -8.49 -12.70
C PHE A 84 -3.21 -9.24 -13.61
N PHE A 85 -1.99 -8.70 -13.72
CA PHE A 85 -0.89 -9.26 -14.50
C PHE A 85 0.46 -8.75 -13.98
N LEU A 86 1.55 -9.41 -14.37
CA LEU A 86 2.91 -8.93 -14.19
C LEU A 86 3.34 -8.16 -15.44
N LEU A 87 4.02 -7.02 -15.25
CA LEU A 87 4.55 -6.21 -16.34
C LEU A 87 6.08 -6.30 -16.34
N VAL A 88 6.68 -6.66 -17.47
CA VAL A 88 8.14 -6.72 -17.65
C VAL A 88 8.58 -5.73 -18.74
N ASN A 89 9.89 -5.42 -18.77
CA ASN A 89 10.48 -4.48 -19.74
C ASN A 89 9.75 -3.12 -19.78
N HIS A 90 9.25 -2.67 -18.62
CA HIS A 90 8.45 -1.46 -18.45
C HIS A 90 9.22 -0.14 -18.64
N GLY A 91 10.54 -0.20 -18.82
CA GLY A 91 11.39 0.98 -19.04
C GLY A 91 11.69 1.82 -17.79
N VAL A 92 11.04 1.57 -16.65
CA VAL A 92 11.45 2.12 -15.35
C VAL A 92 12.89 1.67 -15.03
N PRO A 93 13.84 2.60 -14.82
CA PRO A 93 15.23 2.24 -14.52
C PRO A 93 15.35 1.48 -13.20
N GLU A 94 16.14 0.40 -13.16
CA GLU A 94 16.41 -0.36 -11.94
C GLU A 94 16.96 0.53 -10.82
N THR A 95 17.87 1.44 -11.16
CA THR A 95 18.43 2.42 -10.20
C THR A 95 17.37 3.32 -9.55
N LEU A 96 16.22 3.55 -10.19
CA LEU A 96 15.11 4.29 -9.58
C LEU A 96 14.32 3.40 -8.62
N ILE A 97 14.11 2.13 -9.00
CA ILE A 97 13.46 1.12 -8.15
C ILE A 97 14.27 0.94 -6.87
N ASP A 98 15.58 0.77 -6.98
CA ASP A 98 16.50 0.64 -5.84
C ASP A 98 16.41 1.85 -4.91
N LYS A 99 16.45 3.07 -5.46
CA LYS A 99 16.31 4.30 -4.66
C LYS A 99 14.98 4.39 -3.90
N VAL A 100 13.89 3.88 -4.48
CA VAL A 100 12.58 3.84 -3.80
C VAL A 100 12.60 2.84 -2.65
N PHE A 101 13.21 1.66 -2.84
CA PHE A 101 13.39 0.69 -1.75
C PHE A 101 14.32 1.22 -0.66
N ASP A 102 15.43 1.85 -1.01
CA ASP A 102 16.37 2.47 -0.08
C ASP A 102 15.68 3.57 0.75
N ALA A 103 14.96 4.48 0.11
CA ALA A 103 14.22 5.54 0.81
C ALA A 103 13.11 4.96 1.72
N SER A 104 12.44 3.89 1.30
CA SER A 104 11.47 3.18 2.15
C SER A 104 12.17 2.57 3.38
N ASN A 105 13.31 1.91 3.19
CA ASN A 105 14.08 1.31 4.28
C ASN A 105 14.60 2.38 5.25
N GLU A 106 15.13 3.50 4.74
CA GLU A 106 15.56 4.64 5.54
C GLU A 106 14.41 5.16 6.41
N PHE A 107 13.23 5.38 5.81
CA PHE A 107 12.05 5.84 6.53
C PHE A 107 11.63 4.88 7.67
N PHE A 108 11.53 3.58 7.42
CA PHE A 108 11.08 2.64 8.44
C PHE A 108 12.14 2.37 9.54
N ASN A 109 13.39 2.73 9.29
CA ASN A 109 14.48 2.71 10.26
C ASN A 109 14.60 3.98 11.12
N LEU A 110 13.86 5.04 10.80
CA LEU A 110 13.71 6.19 11.70
C LEU A 110 13.13 5.76 13.04
N SER A 111 13.41 6.55 14.08
CA SER A 111 12.83 6.34 15.41
C SER A 111 11.30 6.47 15.37
N GLU A 112 10.61 5.84 16.33
CA GLU A 112 9.15 5.98 16.45
C GLU A 112 8.73 7.43 16.70
N GLU A 113 9.56 8.22 17.39
CA GLU A 113 9.33 9.66 17.61
C GLU A 113 9.39 10.45 16.29
N GLU A 114 10.38 10.17 15.44
CA GLU A 114 10.48 10.81 14.12
C GLU A 114 9.30 10.42 13.22
N LYS A 115 8.90 9.15 13.24
CA LYS A 115 7.75 8.66 12.46
C LYS A 115 6.42 9.23 12.94
N GLN A 116 6.25 9.53 14.23
CA GLN A 116 5.02 10.17 14.77
C GLN A 116 4.68 11.51 14.11
N ASN A 117 5.67 12.22 13.56
CA ASN A 117 5.42 13.44 12.80
C ASN A 117 4.55 13.22 11.54
N PHE A 118 4.38 11.96 11.11
CA PHE A 118 3.61 11.57 9.93
C PHE A 118 2.32 10.80 10.28
N ASP A 119 1.79 10.89 11.49
CA ASP A 119 0.58 10.14 11.89
C ASP A 119 -0.71 10.49 11.11
N GLY A 120 -0.67 11.55 10.29
CA GLY A 120 -1.78 11.92 9.43
C GLY A 120 -2.96 12.52 10.20
N ASN A 121 -2.66 13.43 11.12
CA ASN A 121 -3.62 14.15 11.95
C ASN A 121 -4.65 14.96 11.13
N ASN A 122 -4.35 15.30 9.87
CA ASN A 122 -5.31 15.92 8.96
C ASN A 122 -5.64 15.02 7.78
N ALA A 123 -6.92 15.03 7.38
CA ALA A 123 -7.43 14.32 6.21
C ALA A 123 -6.82 14.78 4.87
N LEU A 124 -6.06 15.87 4.85
CA LEU A 124 -5.36 16.39 3.67
C LEU A 124 -3.84 16.19 3.73
N ASP A 125 -3.30 15.60 4.79
CA ASP A 125 -1.86 15.40 4.90
C ASP A 125 -1.38 14.51 3.74
N PRO A 126 -0.44 15.01 2.91
CA PRO A 126 0.00 14.32 1.71
C PRO A 126 0.88 13.11 2.04
N ILE A 127 1.50 13.08 3.23
CA ILE A 127 2.33 11.98 3.70
C ILE A 127 1.74 11.49 5.03
N ARG A 128 1.53 10.17 5.13
CA ARG A 128 1.07 9.52 6.36
C ARG A 128 1.77 8.21 6.59
N CYS A 129 2.19 7.94 7.82
CA CYS A 129 2.56 6.61 8.25
C CYS A 129 1.60 6.08 9.30
N GLY A 130 1.51 4.77 9.41
CA GLY A 130 0.71 4.12 10.42
C GLY A 130 1.02 2.63 10.56
N THR A 131 0.41 2.03 11.57
CA THR A 131 0.50 0.61 11.88
C THR A 131 -0.88 -0.02 11.81
N SER A 132 -0.98 -1.17 11.17
CA SER A 132 -2.23 -1.85 10.86
C SER A 132 -3.19 -0.99 10.02
N PHE A 133 -4.17 -1.60 9.36
CA PHE A 133 -5.28 -0.86 8.77
C PHE A 133 -6.56 -1.60 9.09
N HIS A 134 -7.54 -0.87 9.62
CA HIS A 134 -8.82 -1.47 9.98
C HIS A 134 -9.49 -2.04 8.73
N ASN A 135 -9.70 -3.35 8.71
CA ASN A 135 -10.47 -3.97 7.65
C ASN A 135 -11.95 -3.90 8.01
N ALA A 136 -12.66 -2.92 7.44
CA ALA A 136 -14.10 -2.74 7.65
C ALA A 136 -14.94 -3.98 7.30
N ARG A 137 -14.43 -4.91 6.50
CA ARG A 137 -15.11 -6.16 6.12
C ARG A 137 -14.82 -7.35 7.05
N MET A 138 -13.73 -7.34 7.83
CA MET A 138 -13.24 -8.53 8.56
C MET A 138 -13.35 -8.44 10.09
N GLY A 139 -14.06 -7.46 10.64
CA GLY A 139 -14.11 -7.25 12.09
C GLY A 139 -12.76 -6.77 12.65
N LYS A 140 -12.59 -6.81 13.98
CA LYS A 140 -11.47 -6.22 14.73
C LYS A 140 -10.07 -6.81 14.46
N ILE A 141 -9.85 -7.59 13.40
CA ILE A 141 -8.54 -8.18 13.08
C ILE A 141 -7.64 -7.10 12.46
N LEU A 142 -6.47 -6.94 13.06
CA LEU A 142 -5.41 -6.04 12.65
C LEU A 142 -4.51 -6.70 11.60
N LEU A 143 -3.97 -5.90 10.69
CA LEU A 143 -3.02 -6.38 9.69
C LEU A 143 -1.61 -6.37 10.28
N TRP A 144 -0.85 -7.44 10.04
CA TRP A 144 0.58 -7.50 10.35
C TRP A 144 1.38 -6.66 9.34
N ARG A 145 1.22 -5.34 9.42
CA ARG A 145 1.77 -4.37 8.47
C ARG A 145 1.97 -3.00 9.11
N ASP A 146 3.12 -2.40 8.84
CA ASP A 146 3.31 -0.94 8.88
C ASP A 146 3.19 -0.36 7.47
N TYR A 147 2.77 0.90 7.34
CA TYR A 147 2.63 1.56 6.04
C TYR A 147 3.11 3.00 6.04
N LEU A 148 3.58 3.43 4.87
CA LEU A 148 3.77 4.81 4.48
C LEU A 148 2.88 5.07 3.25
N LYS A 149 2.10 6.14 3.29
CA LYS A 149 1.20 6.58 2.22
C LYS A 149 1.61 7.98 1.80
N GLN A 150 1.95 8.13 0.52
CA GLN A 150 2.16 9.42 -0.12
C GLN A 150 1.06 9.66 -1.16
N THR A 151 0.37 10.80 -1.03
CA THR A 151 -0.71 11.22 -1.92
C THR A 151 -0.24 12.41 -2.74
N PHE A 152 -0.16 12.23 -4.06
CA PHE A 152 0.18 13.30 -4.99
C PHE A 152 -1.07 14.13 -5.32
N ILE A 153 -1.19 15.32 -4.72
CA ILE A 153 -2.29 16.25 -5.02
C ILE A 153 -1.86 17.17 -6.16
N ARG A 154 -2.44 16.97 -7.34
CA ARG A 154 -2.21 17.86 -8.49
C ARG A 154 -3.06 19.13 -8.30
N VAL A 155 -2.41 20.25 -7.97
CA VAL A 155 -3.06 21.56 -7.99
C VAL A 155 -3.13 22.03 -9.44
N LEU A 156 -4.32 22.01 -10.03
CA LEU A 156 -4.56 22.63 -11.33
C LEU A 156 -4.65 24.14 -11.10
N ARG A 157 -3.67 24.91 -11.59
CA ARG A 157 -3.84 26.37 -11.73
C ARG A 157 -4.85 26.61 -12.84
N THR A 158 -5.98 27.24 -12.52
CA THR A 158 -6.84 27.87 -13.51
C THR A 158 -6.29 29.28 -13.73
N ASP A 159 -5.64 29.50 -14.86
CA ASP A 159 -5.30 30.87 -15.27
C ASP A 159 -6.61 31.59 -15.61
N THR A 160 -7.10 32.41 -14.69
CA THR A 160 -8.14 33.40 -15.00
C THR A 160 -7.49 34.50 -15.82
N HIS A 161 -7.59 34.41 -17.15
CA HIS A 161 -7.37 35.57 -18.01
C HIS A 161 -8.43 36.62 -17.68
N SER A 162 -8.07 37.59 -16.83
CA SER A 162 -8.79 38.85 -16.69
C SER A 162 -8.72 39.60 -18.01
N GLY A 163 -9.89 39.93 -18.56
CA GLY A 163 -10.02 40.57 -19.87
C GLY A 163 -9.32 41.91 -19.97
N GLU A 164 -8.61 42.10 -21.09
CA GLU A 164 -8.29 43.42 -21.59
C GLU A 164 -9.53 43.97 -22.31
N GLY A 165 -10.02 45.09 -21.79
CA GLY A 165 -11.01 45.91 -22.48
C GLY A 165 -10.40 46.50 -23.75
N VAL A 166 -11.13 46.35 -24.85
CA VAL A 166 -10.89 47.11 -26.08
C VAL A 166 -11.85 48.29 -26.04
N ALA A 167 -11.26 49.49 -26.09
CA ALA A 167 -11.94 50.77 -26.22
C ALA A 167 -12.60 50.94 -27.59
#